data_AF-A0A1Q7NMT4-F1
#
_entry.id   AF-A0A1Q7NMT4-F1
#
_cell.length_a   1.000
_cell.length_b   1.000
_cell.length_c   1.000
_cell.angle_alpha   90.00
_cell.angle_beta   90.00
_cell.angle_gamma   90.00
#
_symmetry.space_group_name_H-M   'P 1'
#
loop_
_entity.id
_entity.type
_entity.pdbx_description
1 polymer ?
#
loop_
_entity_poly.entity_id
_entity_poly.type
_entity_poly.pdbx_seq_one_letter_code
_entity_poly.pdbx_strand_id
1 'polypeptide(L)'
;MANSDDWLVATPDGLFDGSPDSWNLLLWRFGGDTFNALPVEAYFNEFYYPGVLADIFGGKDPKAPQDIAQKDRRQPRVAIALSGNSTGKIATREVTIKLEITDAEPDKQHALGCGARDLRLFRNGLLVKTWPDDVLKGASKRTVEATIPVIAGENRLSVYAFNNDNIKSGDASLSLSGADNLKRMGTAYVLAIGVEQYENPQYDLHYPVADATEMGGQLKDQQERIGRYNPIVTISLFNAEATRANILLALKRLAGSDLGPLPATAPRTLAKINQAQPEDAVIIYFSGHGAADHDRFYLIPHDLGYRGARTNLEGFKMILAHSISDRDLEGALKDLEANQILLLIDACKSGQALKAEEQRRGPMNTRGLAQLAYEKGMYILTASQSDEVAFESEKLKHSYLAYALLEDGIKKGLADLDGDRQILLQEWFAYATEHVPQIRRDRNKGSKELIEDEPDEQKVQRPRVFYTRQGGAERLIIAKVGNGNSQ
;
A
#
# COMPACT_ATOMS: atom_id res chain seq x y z
N MET A 1 -6.94 20.24 -23.56
CA MET A 1 -6.13 20.07 -22.33
C MET A 1 -5.73 21.47 -21.84
N ALA A 2 -6.66 22.28 -21.33
CA ALA A 2 -6.38 23.67 -20.96
C ALA A 2 -6.78 24.00 -19.51
N ASN A 3 -7.15 22.99 -18.71
CA ASN A 3 -7.53 23.10 -17.30
C ASN A 3 -7.17 21.78 -16.57
N SER A 4 -5.96 21.26 -16.76
CA SER A 4 -5.48 20.19 -15.87
C SER A 4 -4.31 20.72 -15.07
N ASP A 5 -4.31 20.44 -13.76
CA ASP A 5 -3.19 20.66 -12.83
C ASP A 5 -2.05 19.65 -13.11
N ASP A 6 -1.96 19.20 -14.36
CA ASP A 6 -0.98 18.26 -14.88
C ASP A 6 0.33 18.99 -15.11
N TRP A 7 1.40 18.45 -14.54
CA TRP A 7 2.71 19.05 -14.63
C TRP A 7 3.76 17.97 -14.86
N LEU A 8 4.89 18.39 -15.45
CA LEU A 8 6.05 17.54 -15.63
C LEU A 8 7.31 18.39 -15.56
N VAL A 9 8.30 17.92 -14.83
CA VAL A 9 9.65 18.47 -14.78
C VAL A 9 10.64 17.36 -15.16
N ALA A 10 11.72 17.74 -15.82
CA ALA A 10 12.84 16.85 -16.07
C ALA A 10 14.17 17.61 -15.92
N THR A 11 15.21 16.92 -15.46
CA THR A 11 16.57 17.44 -15.36
C THR A 11 17.40 16.96 -16.56
N PRO A 12 18.48 17.68 -16.94
CA PRO A 12 19.30 17.30 -18.09
C PRO A 12 19.95 15.91 -18.01
N ASP A 13 20.19 15.41 -16.79
CA ASP A 13 20.77 14.08 -16.53
C ASP A 13 19.72 12.96 -16.48
N GLY A 14 18.43 13.28 -16.71
CA GLY A 14 17.38 12.31 -16.96
C GLY A 14 16.34 12.18 -15.84
N LEU A 15 16.57 12.78 -14.66
CA LEU A 15 15.58 12.72 -13.58
C LEU A 15 14.29 13.41 -14.00
N PHE A 16 13.15 12.92 -13.54
CA PHE A 16 11.86 13.55 -13.81
C PHE A 16 10.84 13.36 -12.69
N ASP A 17 9.84 14.24 -12.66
CA ASP A 17 8.69 14.16 -11.78
C ASP A 17 7.48 14.77 -12.48
N GLY A 18 6.28 14.42 -12.05
CA GLY A 18 5.06 15.00 -12.59
C GLY A 18 3.82 14.16 -12.35
N SER A 19 2.68 14.69 -12.78
CA SER A 19 1.40 13.98 -12.75
C SER A 19 1.44 12.74 -13.66
N PRO A 20 0.86 11.59 -13.26
CA PRO A 20 0.89 10.34 -14.05
C PRO A 20 0.46 10.50 -15.51
N ASP A 21 -0.57 11.30 -15.76
CA ASP A 21 -1.09 11.55 -17.11
C ASP A 21 -0.12 12.36 -17.99
N SER A 22 0.88 13.01 -17.37
CA SER A 22 1.91 13.81 -18.06
C SER A 22 3.16 13.02 -18.47
N TRP A 23 3.40 11.83 -17.92
CA TRP A 23 4.64 11.07 -18.17
C TRP A 23 4.81 10.61 -19.63
N ASN A 24 3.72 10.57 -20.39
CA ASN A 24 3.75 10.24 -21.81
C ASN A 24 3.85 11.48 -22.72
N LEU A 25 3.86 12.68 -22.15
CA LEU A 25 3.90 13.94 -22.91
C LEU A 25 5.33 14.41 -23.22
N LEU A 26 6.34 13.92 -22.50
CA LEU A 26 7.75 14.22 -22.76
C LEU A 26 8.49 12.97 -23.22
N LEU A 27 9.27 13.14 -24.29
CA LEU A 27 10.09 12.10 -24.87
C LEU A 27 11.57 12.46 -24.70
N TRP A 28 12.37 11.52 -24.23
CA TRP A 28 13.82 11.59 -24.30
C TRP A 28 14.29 11.14 -25.67
N ARG A 29 15.08 11.97 -26.35
CA ARG A 29 15.64 11.67 -27.67
C ARG A 29 17.16 11.49 -27.57
N PHE A 30 17.68 10.44 -28.20
CA PHE A 30 19.09 10.05 -28.07
C PHE A 30 19.84 10.09 -29.40
N GLY A 31 21.13 10.42 -29.35
CA GLY A 31 22.05 10.31 -30.48
C GLY A 31 21.71 11.19 -31.70
N GLY A 32 20.85 12.20 -31.55
CA GLY A 32 20.38 13.04 -32.65
C GLY A 32 19.42 12.35 -33.63
N ASP A 33 18.99 11.12 -33.35
CA ASP A 33 18.04 10.38 -34.17
C ASP A 33 16.60 10.70 -33.73
N THR A 34 15.75 11.08 -34.70
CA THR A 34 14.36 11.49 -34.45
C THR A 34 13.48 10.31 -34.00
N PHE A 35 13.83 9.09 -34.38
CA PHE A 35 13.04 7.89 -34.07
C PHE A 35 13.60 7.10 -32.87
N ASN A 36 14.76 7.49 -32.35
CA ASN A 36 15.33 6.95 -31.12
C ASN A 36 14.85 7.78 -29.92
N ALA A 37 13.57 7.65 -29.61
CA ALA A 37 12.94 8.35 -28.50
C ALA A 37 12.01 7.43 -27.71
N LEU A 38 11.98 7.64 -26.39
CA LEU A 38 11.09 6.95 -25.47
C LEU A 38 10.46 7.96 -24.50
N PRO A 39 9.20 7.74 -24.06
CA PRO A 39 8.60 8.58 -23.03
C PRO A 39 9.37 8.47 -21.72
N VAL A 40 9.29 9.50 -20.87
CA VAL A 40 9.95 9.46 -19.55
C VAL A 40 9.47 8.27 -18.71
N GLU A 41 8.22 7.85 -18.89
CA GLU A 41 7.66 6.65 -18.25
C GLU A 41 8.49 5.38 -18.51
N ALA A 42 9.20 5.28 -19.64
CA ALA A 42 10.04 4.12 -19.93
C ALA A 42 11.22 3.98 -18.96
N TYR A 43 11.66 5.09 -18.37
CA TYR A 43 12.81 5.20 -17.46
C TYR A 43 12.40 5.32 -15.99
N PHE A 44 11.10 5.20 -15.73
CA PHE A 44 10.48 5.55 -14.46
C PHE A 44 11.09 4.86 -13.23
N ASN A 45 11.53 3.60 -13.38
CA ASN A 45 12.09 2.85 -12.26
C ASN A 45 13.36 3.49 -11.68
N GLU A 46 14.18 4.15 -12.50
CA GLU A 46 15.48 4.63 -12.07
C GLU A 46 15.63 6.15 -12.13
N PHE A 47 14.82 6.80 -12.97
CA PHE A 47 14.93 8.23 -13.22
C PHE A 47 13.74 9.03 -12.68
N TYR A 48 12.70 8.39 -12.13
CA TYR A 48 11.65 9.16 -11.45
C TYR A 48 12.12 9.64 -10.07
N TYR A 49 12.05 10.94 -9.82
CA TYR A 49 12.45 11.57 -8.57
C TYR A 49 11.33 12.47 -8.05
N PRO A 50 10.48 12.00 -7.12
CA PRO A 50 9.43 12.82 -6.55
C PRO A 50 10.01 14.01 -5.79
N GLY A 51 9.44 15.19 -6.01
CA GLY A 51 9.88 16.45 -5.45
C GLY A 51 11.17 17.00 -6.07
N VAL A 52 11.63 16.52 -7.23
CA VAL A 52 12.90 16.98 -7.84
C VAL A 52 12.92 18.50 -8.02
N LEU A 53 11.78 19.08 -8.41
CA LEU A 53 11.63 20.52 -8.55
C LEU A 53 11.81 21.25 -7.20
N ALA A 54 11.15 20.74 -6.14
CA ALA A 54 11.24 21.32 -4.81
C ALA A 54 12.64 21.21 -4.21
N ASP A 55 13.31 20.07 -4.42
CA ASP A 55 14.68 19.85 -3.96
C ASP A 55 15.68 20.78 -4.68
N ILE A 56 15.52 20.99 -5.99
CA ILE A 56 16.32 21.97 -6.76
C ILE A 56 16.07 23.40 -6.26
N PHE A 57 14.82 23.80 -6.05
CA PHE A 57 14.49 25.13 -5.50
C PHE A 57 14.99 25.31 -4.06
N GLY A 58 15.07 24.21 -3.29
CA GLY A 58 15.67 24.17 -1.95
C GLY A 58 17.20 24.21 -1.95
N GLY A 59 17.85 24.35 -3.11
CA GLY A 59 19.31 24.42 -3.24
C GLY A 59 20.01 23.06 -3.19
N LYS A 60 19.27 21.95 -3.28
CA LYS A 60 19.87 20.62 -3.44
C LYS A 60 20.23 20.39 -4.91
N ASP A 61 21.21 19.52 -5.14
CA ASP A 61 21.65 19.11 -6.48
C ASP A 61 21.40 17.59 -6.66
N PRO A 62 20.14 17.16 -6.87
CA PRO A 62 19.85 15.76 -7.11
C PRO A 62 20.49 15.31 -8.42
N LYS A 63 21.15 14.14 -8.38
CA LYS A 63 21.81 13.55 -9.55
C LYS A 63 21.17 12.23 -9.92
N ALA A 64 21.05 12.01 -11.23
CA ALA A 64 20.71 10.70 -11.77
C ALA A 64 21.75 9.66 -11.32
N PRO A 65 21.31 8.43 -11.00
CA PRO A 65 22.21 7.37 -10.54
C PRO A 65 23.21 6.95 -11.61
N GLN A 66 22.87 7.13 -12.89
CA GLN A 66 23.74 6.93 -14.03
C GLN A 66 23.29 7.76 -15.23
N ASP A 67 24.14 7.84 -16.25
CA ASP A 67 23.80 8.49 -17.51
C ASP A 67 22.71 7.71 -18.26
N ILE A 68 21.55 8.34 -18.44
CA ILE A 68 20.39 7.80 -19.15
C ILE A 68 20.71 7.35 -20.59
N ALA A 69 21.75 7.93 -21.21
CA ALA A 69 22.20 7.55 -22.55
C ALA A 69 22.94 6.21 -22.60
N GLN A 70 23.44 5.69 -21.47
CA GLN A 70 24.17 4.41 -21.40
C GLN A 70 23.26 3.19 -21.28
N LYS A 71 21.96 3.40 -21.07
CA LYS A 71 20.97 2.32 -20.94
C LYS A 71 20.74 1.59 -22.26
N ASP A 72 20.56 0.27 -22.18
CA ASP A 72 19.92 -0.49 -23.26
C ASP A 72 18.45 -0.10 -23.33
N ARG A 73 18.09 0.69 -24.33
CA ARG A 73 16.74 1.23 -24.54
C ARG A 73 15.82 0.28 -25.30
N ARG A 74 16.31 -0.88 -25.73
CA ARG A 74 15.46 -1.87 -26.40
C ARG A 74 14.42 -2.39 -25.41
N GLN A 75 13.18 -2.44 -25.87
CA GLN A 75 12.05 -2.85 -25.05
C GLN A 75 11.62 -4.28 -25.43
N PRO A 76 11.40 -5.17 -24.45
CA PRO A 76 10.71 -6.42 -24.73
C PRO A 76 9.28 -6.12 -25.20
N ARG A 77 8.70 -7.03 -25.98
CA ARG A 77 7.32 -6.91 -26.44
C ARG A 77 6.44 -7.84 -25.61
N VAL A 78 5.29 -7.32 -25.19
CA VAL A 78 4.26 -8.11 -24.51
C VAL A 78 2.99 -8.08 -25.36
N ALA A 79 2.29 -9.20 -25.41
CA ALA A 79 0.96 -9.32 -25.98
C ALA A 79 0.03 -10.04 -24.99
N ILE A 80 -1.24 -9.66 -24.99
CA ILE A 80 -2.27 -10.18 -24.09
C ILE A 80 -3.46 -10.69 -24.90
N ALA A 81 -3.94 -11.88 -24.56
CA ALA A 81 -5.11 -12.49 -25.19
C ALA A 81 -5.94 -13.28 -24.18
N LEU A 82 -7.25 -13.33 -24.39
CA LEU A 82 -8.13 -14.24 -23.66
C LEU A 82 -7.89 -15.68 -24.13
N SER A 83 -7.79 -16.63 -23.20
CA SER A 83 -7.76 -18.06 -23.55
C SER A 83 -9.15 -18.51 -23.99
N GLY A 84 -9.26 -18.88 -25.26
CA GLY A 84 -10.51 -19.35 -25.87
C GLY A 84 -11.25 -18.26 -26.66
N ASN A 85 -12.33 -18.64 -27.32
CA ASN A 85 -13.16 -17.70 -28.08
C ASN A 85 -14.31 -17.18 -27.22
N SER A 86 -14.27 -15.91 -26.85
CA SER A 86 -15.45 -15.18 -26.41
C SER A 86 -15.68 -13.98 -27.31
N THR A 87 -16.77 -13.99 -28.06
CA THR A 87 -17.21 -12.86 -28.90
C THR A 87 -18.25 -11.98 -28.19
N GLY A 88 -18.55 -12.26 -26.91
CA GLY A 88 -19.58 -11.58 -26.14
C GLY A 88 -19.19 -11.31 -24.69
N LYS A 89 -20.18 -10.88 -23.90
CA LYS A 89 -19.98 -10.62 -22.46
C LYS A 89 -19.56 -11.90 -21.73
N ILE A 90 -18.58 -11.80 -20.84
CA ILE A 90 -18.09 -12.89 -20.00
C ILE A 90 -19.13 -13.17 -18.92
N ALA A 91 -19.65 -14.40 -18.89
CA ALA A 91 -20.68 -14.83 -17.94
C ALA A 91 -20.11 -15.59 -16.73
N THR A 92 -18.79 -15.85 -16.71
CA THR A 92 -18.08 -16.54 -15.62
C THR A 92 -17.29 -15.54 -14.77
N ARG A 93 -17.11 -15.84 -13.47
CA ARG A 93 -16.33 -14.97 -12.57
C ARG A 93 -14.83 -15.06 -12.77
N GLU A 94 -14.34 -16.05 -13.50
CA GLU A 94 -12.92 -16.23 -13.78
C GLU A 94 -12.70 -16.43 -15.27
N VAL A 95 -11.56 -15.91 -15.75
CA VAL A 95 -11.05 -16.14 -17.10
C VAL A 95 -9.56 -16.38 -17.04
N THR A 96 -9.06 -17.19 -17.97
CA THR A 96 -7.62 -17.36 -18.16
C THR A 96 -7.13 -16.43 -19.27
N ILE A 97 -6.07 -15.70 -18.97
CA ILE A 97 -5.39 -14.79 -19.89
C ILE A 97 -4.04 -15.39 -20.26
N LYS A 98 -3.73 -15.38 -21.56
CA LYS A 98 -2.43 -15.71 -22.12
C LYS A 98 -1.64 -14.43 -22.32
N LEU A 99 -0.42 -14.43 -21.80
CA LEU A 99 0.54 -13.35 -21.93
C LEU A 99 1.73 -13.90 -22.70
N GLU A 100 2.01 -13.31 -23.85
CA GLU A 100 3.16 -13.65 -24.69
C GLU A 100 4.22 -12.56 -24.53
N ILE A 101 5.44 -12.98 -24.18
CA ILE A 101 6.58 -12.10 -23.94
C ILE A 101 7.64 -12.47 -24.97
N THR A 102 8.14 -11.48 -25.70
CA THR A 102 9.18 -11.63 -26.71
C THR A 102 10.32 -10.68 -26.41
N ASP A 103 11.54 -11.19 -26.39
CA ASP A 103 12.75 -10.38 -26.25
C ASP A 103 12.90 -9.42 -27.45
N ALA A 104 13.63 -8.33 -27.25
CA ALA A 104 14.11 -7.54 -28.38
C ALA A 104 15.30 -8.26 -29.03
N GLU A 105 15.33 -8.28 -30.37
CA GLU A 105 16.43 -8.87 -31.11
C GLU A 105 17.78 -8.16 -30.80
N PRO A 106 18.91 -8.87 -30.88
CA PRO A 106 20.24 -8.28 -30.89
C PRO A 106 20.36 -7.14 -31.92
N ASP A 107 21.16 -6.13 -31.59
CA ASP A 107 21.45 -5.03 -32.51
C ASP A 107 22.96 -4.81 -32.67
N LYS A 108 23.35 -3.73 -33.35
CA LYS A 108 24.77 -3.42 -33.59
C LYS A 108 25.56 -3.12 -32.30
N GLN A 109 24.88 -2.70 -31.23
CA GLN A 109 25.47 -2.31 -29.95
C GLN A 109 25.40 -3.44 -28.92
N HIS A 110 24.49 -4.41 -29.10
CA HIS A 110 24.23 -5.47 -28.14
C HIS A 110 24.20 -6.85 -28.82
N ALA A 111 25.13 -7.73 -28.42
CA ALA A 111 25.26 -9.08 -28.98
C ALA A 111 24.14 -10.06 -28.57
N LEU A 112 23.37 -9.72 -27.53
CA LEU A 112 22.26 -10.50 -27.00
C LEU A 112 20.97 -9.66 -27.02
N GLY A 113 19.83 -10.30 -26.79
CA GLY A 113 18.57 -9.59 -26.54
C GLY A 113 18.63 -8.76 -25.26
N CYS A 114 17.63 -7.91 -25.04
CA CYS A 114 17.57 -7.04 -23.86
C CYS A 114 17.03 -7.77 -22.61
N GLY A 115 16.50 -8.98 -22.79
CA GLY A 115 15.81 -9.74 -21.77
C GLY A 115 14.42 -9.17 -21.45
N ALA A 116 13.65 -9.92 -20.65
CA ALA A 116 12.41 -9.45 -20.08
C ALA A 116 12.26 -9.97 -18.65
N ARG A 117 11.99 -9.05 -17.73
CA ARG A 117 11.88 -9.30 -16.30
C ARG A 117 10.67 -8.59 -15.71
N ASP A 118 10.27 -9.04 -14.53
CA ASP A 118 9.28 -8.37 -13.69
C ASP A 118 7.98 -8.03 -14.45
N LEU A 119 7.38 -9.02 -15.11
CA LEU A 119 6.12 -8.88 -15.85
C LEU A 119 4.98 -8.60 -14.87
N ARG A 120 4.15 -7.60 -15.17
CA ARG A 120 3.06 -7.15 -14.30
C ARG A 120 1.74 -7.10 -15.05
N LEU A 121 0.71 -7.72 -14.47
CA LEU A 121 -0.65 -7.71 -14.99
C LEU A 121 -1.55 -6.90 -14.07
N PHE A 122 -2.27 -5.95 -14.65
CA PHE A 122 -3.20 -5.06 -13.96
C PHE A 122 -4.62 -5.26 -14.45
N ARG A 123 -5.59 -5.01 -13.58
CA ARG A 123 -7.01 -4.85 -13.89
C ARG A 123 -7.48 -3.50 -13.36
N ASN A 124 -8.04 -2.68 -14.24
CA ASN A 124 -8.53 -1.34 -13.92
C ASN A 124 -7.46 -0.49 -13.21
N GLY A 125 -6.20 -0.64 -13.63
CA GLY A 125 -5.06 0.08 -13.05
C GLY A 125 -4.47 -0.53 -11.77
N LEU A 126 -5.08 -1.57 -11.20
CA LEU A 126 -4.63 -2.23 -9.98
C LEU A 126 -3.94 -3.57 -10.29
N LEU A 127 -2.83 -3.84 -9.61
CA LEU A 127 -2.02 -5.03 -9.80
C LEU A 127 -2.79 -6.28 -9.37
N VAL A 128 -2.86 -7.23 -10.30
CA VAL A 128 -3.47 -8.55 -10.08
C VAL A 128 -2.40 -9.61 -9.91
N LYS A 129 -1.34 -9.59 -10.74
CA LYS A 129 -0.31 -10.63 -10.71
C LYS A 129 1.05 -10.12 -11.18
N THR A 130 2.10 -10.66 -10.58
CA THR A 130 3.49 -10.41 -10.96
C THR A 130 4.22 -11.72 -11.28
N TRP A 131 5.13 -11.65 -12.24
CA TRP A 131 6.16 -12.68 -12.47
C TRP A 131 7.52 -12.01 -12.27
N PRO A 132 8.12 -12.15 -11.08
CA PRO A 132 9.36 -11.47 -10.75
C PRO A 132 10.56 -12.08 -11.48
N ASP A 133 11.64 -11.30 -11.54
CA ASP A 133 12.93 -11.66 -12.12
C ASP A 133 12.80 -12.02 -13.62
N ASP A 134 13.75 -12.79 -14.17
CA ASP A 134 13.72 -13.21 -15.57
C ASP A 134 12.47 -14.05 -15.89
N VAL A 135 11.58 -13.45 -16.70
CA VAL A 135 10.33 -14.05 -17.16
C VAL A 135 10.59 -14.93 -18.38
N LEU A 136 11.60 -14.63 -19.19
CA LEU A 136 11.93 -15.42 -20.37
C LEU A 136 12.63 -16.73 -20.03
N LYS A 137 13.29 -16.84 -18.87
CA LYS A 137 14.06 -18.02 -18.43
C LYS A 137 15.09 -18.45 -19.47
N GLY A 138 15.77 -17.47 -20.07
CA GLY A 138 16.78 -17.66 -21.11
C GLY A 138 16.25 -17.97 -22.52
N ALA A 139 14.93 -17.99 -22.75
CA ALA A 139 14.36 -18.11 -24.10
C ALA A 139 14.20 -16.74 -24.78
N SER A 140 14.12 -16.67 -26.11
CA SER A 140 13.79 -15.42 -26.82
C SER A 140 12.29 -15.08 -26.77
N LYS A 141 11.45 -16.05 -26.42
CA LYS A 141 10.00 -15.92 -26.35
C LYS A 141 9.42 -16.89 -25.33
N ARG A 142 8.42 -16.45 -24.56
CA ARG A 142 7.70 -17.30 -23.61
C ARG A 142 6.23 -16.88 -23.49
N THR A 143 5.35 -17.86 -23.34
CA THR A 143 3.95 -17.62 -22.93
C THR A 143 3.78 -18.00 -21.47
N VAL A 144 3.10 -17.15 -20.71
CA VAL A 144 2.61 -17.45 -19.35
C VAL A 144 1.11 -17.24 -19.29
N GLU A 145 0.46 -17.86 -18.31
CA GLU A 145 -0.98 -17.76 -18.11
C GLU A 145 -1.33 -17.27 -16.70
N ALA A 146 -2.45 -16.56 -16.61
CA ALA A 146 -3.05 -16.16 -15.34
C ALA A 146 -4.56 -16.32 -15.39
N THR A 147 -5.12 -17.02 -14.40
CA THR A 147 -6.55 -16.93 -14.11
C THR A 147 -6.78 -15.67 -13.29
N ILE A 148 -7.73 -14.85 -13.73
CA ILE A 148 -8.10 -13.60 -13.07
C ILE A 148 -9.61 -13.52 -12.86
N PRO A 149 -10.07 -12.83 -11.80
CA PRO A 149 -11.49 -12.60 -11.62
C PRO A 149 -12.00 -11.48 -12.52
N VAL A 150 -13.23 -11.67 -13.00
CA VAL A 150 -13.99 -10.74 -13.83
C VAL A 150 -15.19 -10.23 -13.06
N ILE A 151 -15.36 -8.91 -13.05
CA ILE A 151 -16.54 -8.23 -12.48
C ILE A 151 -17.55 -7.90 -13.57
N ALA A 152 -18.80 -7.64 -13.18
CA ALA A 152 -19.79 -7.08 -14.10
C ALA A 152 -19.33 -5.71 -14.64
N GLY A 153 -19.57 -5.47 -15.94
CA GLY A 153 -19.14 -4.24 -16.60
C GLY A 153 -17.72 -4.33 -17.16
N GLU A 154 -17.04 -3.19 -17.28
CA GLU A 154 -15.73 -3.12 -17.92
C GLU A 154 -14.61 -3.65 -17.02
N ASN A 155 -13.76 -4.51 -17.58
CA ASN A 155 -12.52 -4.99 -16.99
C ASN A 155 -11.40 -4.65 -17.97
N ARG A 156 -10.68 -3.56 -17.73
CA ARG A 156 -9.53 -3.13 -18.53
C ARG A 156 -8.28 -3.82 -17.99
N LEU A 157 -7.73 -4.75 -18.77
CA LEU A 157 -6.46 -5.38 -18.46
C LEU A 157 -5.33 -4.64 -19.15
N SER A 158 -4.23 -4.43 -18.44
CA SER A 158 -2.98 -3.95 -19.01
C SER A 158 -1.81 -4.77 -18.49
N VAL A 159 -0.81 -4.95 -19.34
CA VAL A 159 0.40 -5.72 -19.02
C VAL A 159 1.62 -5.03 -19.59
N TYR A 160 2.69 -5.02 -18.81
CA TYR A 160 4.02 -4.59 -19.25
C TYR A 160 5.10 -5.37 -18.50
N ALA A 161 6.32 -5.33 -19.04
CA ALA A 161 7.52 -5.91 -18.43
C ALA A 161 8.67 -4.90 -18.48
N PHE A 162 9.79 -5.24 -17.89
CA PHE A 162 11.03 -4.46 -17.97
C PHE A 162 12.11 -5.25 -18.69
N ASN A 163 13.06 -4.58 -19.32
CA ASN A 163 14.29 -5.24 -19.77
C ASN A 163 15.30 -5.39 -18.60
N ASN A 164 16.48 -5.96 -18.87
CA ASN A 164 17.51 -6.13 -17.84
C ASN A 164 18.03 -4.82 -17.23
N ASP A 165 17.90 -3.72 -17.96
CA ASP A 165 18.30 -2.36 -17.59
C ASP A 165 17.17 -1.55 -16.94
N ASN A 166 16.04 -2.18 -16.64
CA ASN A 166 14.81 -1.59 -16.09
C ASN A 166 14.10 -0.59 -17.00
N ILE A 167 14.27 -0.71 -18.33
CA ILE A 167 13.46 0.01 -19.30
C ILE A 167 12.12 -0.70 -19.48
N LYS A 168 11.02 0.02 -19.20
CA LYS A 168 9.64 -0.49 -19.30
C LYS A 168 9.30 -0.78 -20.76
N SER A 169 8.56 -1.85 -21.05
CA SER A 169 7.96 -2.10 -22.36
C SER A 169 6.81 -1.13 -22.66
N GLY A 170 6.34 -1.11 -23.91
CA GLY A 170 4.99 -0.62 -24.19
C GLY A 170 3.93 -1.47 -23.48
N ASP A 171 2.79 -0.86 -23.15
CA ASP A 171 1.67 -1.55 -22.53
C ASP A 171 0.89 -2.34 -23.58
N ALA A 172 0.59 -3.60 -23.29
CA ALA A 172 -0.43 -4.35 -24.02
C ALA A 172 -1.73 -4.35 -23.22
N SER A 173 -2.86 -4.11 -23.89
CA SER A 173 -4.16 -3.96 -23.22
C SER A 173 -5.22 -4.86 -23.81
N LEU A 174 -6.14 -5.34 -22.97
CA LEU A 174 -7.31 -6.12 -23.35
C LEU A 174 -8.50 -5.66 -22.50
N SER A 175 -9.59 -5.26 -23.15
CA SER A 175 -10.82 -4.89 -22.44
C SER A 175 -11.83 -6.03 -22.52
N LEU A 176 -12.32 -6.47 -21.37
CA LEU A 176 -13.37 -7.49 -21.26
C LEU A 176 -14.64 -6.84 -20.70
N SER A 177 -15.80 -7.33 -21.12
CA SER A 177 -17.09 -6.92 -20.57
C SER A 177 -17.71 -8.08 -19.81
N GLY A 178 -17.80 -7.98 -18.49
CA GLY A 178 -18.52 -8.94 -17.65
C GLY A 178 -20.03 -8.74 -17.74
N ALA A 179 -20.77 -9.84 -17.79
CA ALA A 179 -22.22 -9.84 -17.84
C ALA A 179 -22.85 -9.38 -16.52
N ASP A 180 -24.10 -8.91 -16.59
CA ASP A 180 -24.82 -8.38 -15.43
C ASP A 180 -25.10 -9.43 -14.34
N ASN A 181 -25.08 -10.73 -14.69
CA ASN A 181 -25.19 -11.83 -13.72
C ASN A 181 -23.96 -11.96 -12.82
N LEU A 182 -22.84 -11.29 -13.14
CA LEU A 182 -21.67 -11.21 -12.28
C LEU A 182 -21.81 -10.12 -11.20
N LYS A 183 -22.85 -9.28 -11.26
CA LYS A 183 -23.06 -8.23 -10.24
C LYS A 183 -23.19 -8.87 -8.88
N ARG A 184 -22.42 -8.33 -7.95
CA ARG A 184 -22.32 -8.81 -6.58
C ARG A 184 -22.18 -7.61 -5.67
N MET A 185 -22.88 -7.66 -4.54
CA MET A 185 -22.60 -6.76 -3.42
C MET A 185 -21.34 -7.26 -2.72
N GLY A 186 -20.33 -6.40 -2.61
CA GLY A 186 -19.06 -6.77 -2.00
C GLY A 186 -19.16 -7.01 -0.50
N THR A 187 -18.17 -7.68 0.05
CA THR A 187 -17.97 -7.85 1.50
C THR A 187 -16.97 -6.79 1.99
N ALA A 188 -17.20 -6.21 3.17
CA ALA A 188 -16.15 -5.44 3.85
C ALA A 188 -15.54 -6.30 4.96
N TYR A 189 -14.27 -6.62 4.85
CA TYR A 189 -13.50 -7.29 5.89
C TYR A 189 -12.80 -6.25 6.76
N VAL A 190 -12.98 -6.33 8.07
CA VAL A 190 -12.29 -5.47 9.05
C VAL A 190 -11.45 -6.38 9.93
N LEU A 191 -10.14 -6.42 9.70
CA LEU A 191 -9.17 -7.15 10.51
C LEU A 191 -8.60 -6.21 11.57
N ALA A 192 -9.07 -6.33 12.80
CA ALA A 192 -8.64 -5.53 13.94
C ALA A 192 -7.68 -6.33 14.83
N ILE A 193 -6.44 -5.85 14.91
CA ILE A 193 -5.34 -6.49 15.64
C ILE A 193 -4.90 -5.56 16.76
N GLY A 194 -4.96 -6.04 18.00
CA GLY A 194 -4.54 -5.29 19.18
C GLY A 194 -3.61 -6.14 20.04
N VAL A 195 -2.39 -5.65 20.28
CA VAL A 195 -1.41 -6.35 21.11
C VAL A 195 -1.10 -5.52 22.34
N GLU A 196 -1.81 -5.81 23.42
CA GLU A 196 -1.65 -5.14 24.71
C GLU A 196 -0.76 -5.96 25.64
N GLN A 197 -1.05 -7.26 25.73
CA GLN A 197 -0.28 -8.21 26.51
C GLN A 197 0.65 -8.98 25.59
N TYR A 198 1.93 -8.98 25.93
CA TYR A 198 2.99 -9.67 25.20
C TYR A 198 3.46 -10.91 25.99
N GLU A 199 4.09 -11.88 25.32
CA GLU A 199 4.72 -13.01 26.04
C GLU A 199 5.78 -12.55 27.06
N ASN A 200 6.31 -11.35 26.88
CA ASN A 200 7.18 -10.67 27.82
C ASN A 200 6.48 -9.43 28.39
N PRO A 201 6.03 -9.46 29.67
CA PRO A 201 5.27 -8.36 30.28
C PRO A 201 5.99 -7.02 30.33
N GLN A 202 7.31 -6.97 30.13
CA GLN A 202 8.04 -5.70 30.02
C GLN A 202 7.67 -4.88 28.77
N TYR A 203 6.99 -5.51 27.82
CA TYR A 203 6.53 -4.91 26.57
C TYR A 203 5.02 -4.64 26.58
N ASP A 204 4.33 -4.89 27.70
CA ASP A 204 2.89 -4.65 27.78
C ASP A 204 2.56 -3.16 27.58
N LEU A 205 1.44 -2.93 26.90
CA LEU A 205 0.82 -1.64 26.64
C LEU A 205 -0.51 -1.55 27.39
N HIS A 206 -1.25 -0.45 27.24
CA HIS A 206 -2.47 -0.23 28.02
C HIS A 206 -3.76 -0.16 27.21
N TYR A 207 -3.71 0.27 25.96
CA TYR A 207 -4.88 0.54 25.13
C TYR A 207 -4.98 -0.16 23.76
N PRO A 208 -4.01 -0.95 23.24
CA PRO A 208 -4.13 -1.48 21.88
C PRO A 208 -5.35 -2.37 21.63
N VAL A 209 -5.76 -3.17 22.63
CA VAL A 209 -6.96 -4.01 22.51
C VAL A 209 -8.23 -3.17 22.56
N ALA A 210 -8.28 -2.15 23.41
CA ALA A 210 -9.40 -1.21 23.44
C ALA A 210 -9.55 -0.46 22.11
N ASP A 211 -8.45 0.09 21.59
CA ASP A 211 -8.40 0.81 20.32
C ASP A 211 -8.85 -0.10 19.16
N ALA A 212 -8.32 -1.32 19.07
CA ALA A 212 -8.67 -2.25 18.00
C ALA A 212 -10.13 -2.74 18.10
N THR A 213 -10.64 -2.96 19.31
CA THR A 213 -12.05 -3.34 19.53
C THR A 213 -12.98 -2.24 19.04
N GLU A 214 -12.70 -1.00 19.43
CA GLU A 214 -13.54 0.13 19.09
C GLU A 214 -13.45 0.48 17.60
N MET A 215 -12.25 0.47 17.02
CA MET A 215 -12.05 0.67 15.59
C MET A 215 -12.81 -0.38 14.77
N GLY A 216 -12.71 -1.65 15.15
CA GLY A 216 -13.44 -2.73 14.48
C GLY A 216 -14.96 -2.57 14.55
N GLY A 217 -15.49 -2.17 15.71
CA GLY A 217 -16.91 -1.91 15.92
C GLY A 217 -17.42 -0.69 15.15
N GLN A 218 -16.72 0.44 15.26
CA GLN A 218 -17.14 1.69 14.62
C GLN A 218 -17.12 1.59 13.10
N LEU A 219 -16.08 0.98 12.51
CA LEU A 219 -16.02 0.74 11.08
C LEU A 219 -17.13 -0.20 10.63
N LYS A 220 -17.45 -1.24 11.41
CA LYS A 220 -18.57 -2.13 11.11
C LYS A 220 -19.88 -1.36 11.03
N ASP A 221 -20.22 -0.62 12.08
CA ASP A 221 -21.49 0.10 12.19
C ASP A 221 -21.63 1.17 11.10
N GLN A 222 -20.55 1.89 10.79
CA GLN A 222 -20.55 2.89 9.72
C GLN A 222 -20.70 2.27 8.33
N GLN A 223 -20.01 1.16 8.04
CA GLN A 223 -20.15 0.49 6.74
C GLN A 223 -21.53 -0.15 6.56
N GLU A 224 -22.14 -0.68 7.63
CA GLU A 224 -23.55 -1.10 7.64
C GLU A 224 -24.48 0.08 7.32
N ARG A 225 -24.27 1.24 7.95
CA ARG A 225 -25.05 2.47 7.69
C ARG A 225 -24.84 3.06 6.30
N ILE A 226 -23.65 2.93 5.73
CA ILE A 226 -23.35 3.37 4.37
C ILE A 226 -24.09 2.47 3.36
N GLY A 227 -24.15 1.16 3.62
CA GLY A 227 -24.92 0.21 2.82
C GLY A 227 -24.27 -0.19 1.50
N ARG A 228 -22.95 0.01 1.34
CA ARG A 228 -22.20 -0.35 0.12
C ARG A 228 -21.77 -1.82 0.10
N TYR A 229 -21.57 -2.42 1.27
CA TYR A 229 -21.08 -3.78 1.44
C TYR A 229 -22.04 -4.61 2.29
N ASN A 230 -22.17 -5.90 1.98
CA ASN A 230 -22.95 -6.85 2.76
C ASN A 230 -22.46 -8.28 2.46
N PRO A 231 -21.94 -9.02 3.45
CA PRO A 231 -21.84 -8.65 4.87
C PRO A 231 -20.67 -7.71 5.20
N ILE A 232 -20.67 -7.20 6.43
CA ILE A 232 -19.47 -6.66 7.07
C ILE A 232 -18.92 -7.71 8.02
N VAL A 233 -17.69 -8.17 7.77
CA VAL A 233 -17.05 -9.27 8.51
C VAL A 233 -15.90 -8.71 9.34
N THR A 234 -16.10 -8.62 10.65
CA THR A 234 -15.06 -8.21 11.59
C THR A 234 -14.30 -9.43 12.11
N ILE A 235 -12.98 -9.38 12.01
CA ILE A 235 -12.05 -10.37 12.54
C ILE A 235 -11.17 -9.67 13.57
N SER A 236 -11.22 -10.14 14.80
CA SER A 236 -10.41 -9.61 15.90
C SER A 236 -9.30 -10.61 16.24
N LEU A 237 -8.07 -10.12 16.39
CA LEU A 237 -6.95 -10.90 16.92
C LEU A 237 -6.33 -10.08 18.06
N PHE A 238 -6.49 -10.54 19.29
CA PHE A 238 -6.03 -9.82 20.48
C PHE A 238 -5.06 -10.65 21.30
N ASN A 239 -4.00 -10.01 21.83
CA ASN A 239 -3.04 -10.61 22.75
C ASN A 239 -2.58 -12.01 22.29
N ALA A 240 -2.85 -13.06 23.07
CA ALA A 240 -2.47 -14.45 22.75
C ALA A 240 -2.97 -14.97 21.39
N GLU A 241 -4.00 -14.36 20.81
CA GLU A 241 -4.46 -14.67 19.45
C GLU A 241 -3.73 -13.86 18.36
N ALA A 242 -3.17 -12.70 18.70
CA ALA A 242 -2.41 -11.82 17.82
C ALA A 242 -0.95 -12.28 17.64
N THR A 243 -0.78 -13.55 17.29
CA THR A 243 0.53 -14.15 17.00
C THR A 243 0.97 -13.87 15.57
N ARG A 244 2.27 -13.95 15.30
CA ARG A 244 2.85 -13.86 13.96
C ARG A 244 2.13 -14.82 12.99
N ALA A 245 1.91 -16.06 13.44
CA ALA A 245 1.27 -17.09 12.63
C ALA A 245 -0.19 -16.75 12.30
N ASN A 246 -0.98 -16.30 13.28
CA ASN A 246 -2.40 -16.01 13.09
C ASN A 246 -2.63 -14.77 12.23
N ILE A 247 -1.84 -13.71 12.42
CA ILE A 247 -1.93 -12.49 11.60
C ILE A 247 -1.60 -12.82 10.14
N LEU A 248 -0.49 -13.52 9.88
CA LEU A 248 -0.13 -13.91 8.52
C LEU A 248 -1.13 -14.88 7.90
N LEU A 249 -1.72 -15.79 8.68
CA LEU A 249 -2.78 -16.67 8.21
C LEU A 249 -4.03 -15.87 7.80
N ALA A 250 -4.43 -14.87 8.59
CA ALA A 250 -5.56 -14.00 8.24
C ALA A 250 -5.34 -13.29 6.90
N LEU A 251 -4.15 -12.71 6.68
CA LEU A 251 -3.78 -12.05 5.43
C LEU A 251 -3.74 -13.04 4.24
N LYS A 252 -3.15 -14.21 4.44
CA LYS A 252 -3.10 -15.26 3.40
C LYS A 252 -4.47 -15.79 3.01
N ARG A 253 -5.40 -15.90 3.97
CA ARG A 253 -6.81 -16.26 3.73
C ARG A 253 -7.52 -15.19 2.90
N LEU A 254 -7.37 -13.92 3.27
CA LEU A 254 -7.91 -12.80 2.48
C LEU A 254 -7.35 -12.81 1.05
N ALA A 255 -6.06 -13.09 0.89
CA ALA A 255 -5.41 -13.21 -0.42
C ALA A 255 -5.71 -14.53 -1.17
N GLY A 256 -6.44 -15.48 -0.58
CA GLY A 256 -6.77 -16.77 -1.21
C GLY A 256 -5.63 -17.78 -1.29
N SER A 257 -4.44 -17.45 -0.77
CA SER A 257 -3.25 -18.30 -0.83
C SER A 257 -3.23 -19.44 0.21
N ASP A 258 -4.08 -19.36 1.24
CA ASP A 258 -4.23 -20.41 2.25
C ASP A 258 -5.68 -20.52 2.73
N LEU A 259 -6.53 -21.23 1.97
CA LEU A 259 -7.94 -21.46 2.32
C LEU A 259 -8.19 -22.82 2.99
N GLY A 260 -7.12 -23.54 3.34
CA GLY A 260 -7.20 -24.88 3.92
C GLY A 260 -7.87 -24.91 5.30
N PRO A 261 -8.02 -26.10 5.90
CA PRO A 261 -8.49 -26.25 7.27
C PRO A 261 -7.61 -25.44 8.23
N LEU A 262 -8.24 -24.78 9.22
CA LEU A 262 -7.48 -24.02 10.20
C LEU A 262 -6.58 -24.94 11.04
N PRO A 263 -5.33 -24.51 11.35
CA PRO A 263 -4.52 -25.16 12.35
C PRO A 263 -5.27 -25.27 13.69
N ALA A 264 -5.03 -26.33 14.45
CA ALA A 264 -5.71 -26.56 15.74
C ALA A 264 -5.49 -25.43 16.76
N THR A 265 -4.38 -24.69 16.63
CA THR A 265 -3.99 -23.56 17.47
C THR A 265 -4.52 -22.22 16.97
N ALA A 266 -5.14 -22.18 15.78
CA ALA A 266 -5.61 -20.94 15.17
C ALA A 266 -7.00 -20.55 15.72
N PRO A 267 -7.26 -19.25 15.96
CA PRO A 267 -8.56 -18.76 16.38
C PRO A 267 -9.66 -19.11 15.38
N ARG A 268 -10.80 -19.61 15.87
CA ARG A 268 -11.94 -19.99 15.01
C ARG A 268 -12.51 -18.83 14.22
N THR A 269 -12.30 -17.59 14.67
CA THR A 269 -12.75 -16.39 13.96
C THR A 269 -12.13 -16.27 12.56
N LEU A 270 -10.92 -16.83 12.34
CA LEU A 270 -10.26 -16.87 11.04
C LEU A 270 -11.03 -17.71 9.99
N ALA A 271 -11.92 -18.61 10.43
CA ALA A 271 -12.77 -19.39 9.53
C ALA A 271 -13.83 -18.54 8.82
N LYS A 272 -14.10 -17.33 9.32
CA LYS A 272 -15.02 -16.37 8.69
C LYS A 272 -14.41 -15.70 7.45
N ILE A 273 -13.10 -15.81 7.27
CA ILE A 273 -12.38 -15.20 6.15
C ILE A 273 -12.50 -16.11 4.92
N ASN A 274 -13.09 -15.55 3.87
CA ASN A 274 -13.00 -16.09 2.52
C ASN A 274 -11.99 -15.26 1.71
N GLN A 275 -11.54 -15.78 0.57
CA GLN A 275 -10.76 -15.01 -0.40
C GLN A 275 -11.51 -13.73 -0.76
N ALA A 276 -10.85 -12.59 -0.59
CA ALA A 276 -11.40 -11.30 -0.97
C ALA A 276 -11.53 -11.23 -2.49
N GLN A 277 -12.63 -10.67 -2.94
CA GLN A 277 -12.98 -10.51 -4.34
C GLN A 277 -12.83 -9.05 -4.77
N PRO A 278 -12.82 -8.74 -6.07
CA PRO A 278 -12.59 -7.39 -6.56
C PRO A 278 -13.53 -6.32 -5.99
N GLU A 279 -14.80 -6.67 -5.78
CA GLU A 279 -15.80 -5.75 -5.25
C GLU A 279 -15.71 -5.53 -3.73
N ASP A 280 -14.79 -6.21 -3.04
CA ASP A 280 -14.65 -6.18 -1.58
C ASP A 280 -13.79 -5.01 -1.10
N ALA A 281 -13.96 -4.69 0.19
CA ALA A 281 -13.04 -3.85 0.94
C ALA A 281 -12.33 -4.65 2.03
N VAL A 282 -11.05 -4.37 2.22
CA VAL A 282 -10.22 -4.97 3.26
C VAL A 282 -9.59 -3.85 4.06
N ILE A 283 -10.03 -3.71 5.30
CA ILE A 283 -9.51 -2.73 6.26
C ILE A 283 -8.74 -3.49 7.34
N ILE A 284 -7.46 -3.19 7.48
CA ILE A 284 -6.56 -3.81 8.44
C ILE A 284 -6.15 -2.72 9.42
N TYR A 285 -6.46 -2.92 10.70
CA TYR A 285 -6.01 -2.05 11.79
C TYR A 285 -5.09 -2.84 12.70
N PHE A 286 -3.88 -2.34 12.91
CA PHE A 286 -2.92 -2.88 13.86
C PHE A 286 -2.60 -1.83 14.92
N SER A 287 -2.74 -2.16 16.19
CA SER A 287 -2.25 -1.37 17.31
C SER A 287 -1.32 -2.20 18.20
N GLY A 288 -0.17 -1.65 18.54
CA GLY A 288 0.84 -2.31 19.37
C GLY A 288 2.25 -1.76 19.16
N HIS A 289 3.26 -2.53 19.55
CA HIS A 289 4.66 -2.19 19.31
C HIS A 289 5.08 -2.38 17.84
N GLY A 290 5.96 -1.47 17.41
CA GLY A 290 6.64 -1.52 16.13
C GLY A 290 8.13 -1.28 16.31
N ALA A 291 8.93 -1.83 15.40
CA ALA A 291 10.37 -1.64 15.36
C ALA A 291 10.83 -1.28 13.96
N ALA A 292 12.01 -0.68 13.89
CA ALA A 292 12.71 -0.38 12.66
C ALA A 292 14.16 -0.85 12.78
N ASP A 293 14.67 -1.47 11.71
CA ASP A 293 16.07 -1.84 11.56
C ASP A 293 16.51 -1.48 10.14
N HIS A 294 17.46 -0.56 10.02
CA HIS A 294 17.87 0.03 8.73
C HIS A 294 16.65 0.54 7.93
N ASP A 295 16.41 -0.06 6.76
CA ASP A 295 15.37 0.30 5.81
C ASP A 295 14.12 -0.57 5.94
N ARG A 296 13.95 -1.25 7.08
CA ARG A 296 12.91 -2.26 7.32
C ARG A 296 12.07 -1.84 8.51
N PHE A 297 10.76 -2.11 8.43
CA PHE A 297 9.88 -1.98 9.58
C PHE A 297 9.27 -3.33 9.95
N TYR A 298 8.90 -3.43 11.22
CA TYR A 298 8.41 -4.66 11.82
C TYR A 298 7.23 -4.34 12.75
N LEU A 299 6.14 -5.08 12.59
CA LEU A 299 5.06 -5.15 13.58
C LEU A 299 5.41 -6.25 14.57
N ILE A 300 5.33 -5.96 15.87
CA ILE A 300 5.68 -6.91 16.93
C ILE A 300 4.39 -7.58 17.43
N PRO A 301 4.17 -8.87 17.11
CA PRO A 301 3.03 -9.64 17.59
C PRO A 301 3.24 -10.09 19.06
N HIS A 302 2.21 -10.70 19.64
CA HIS A 302 2.25 -11.19 21.03
C HIS A 302 3.43 -12.14 21.31
N ASP A 303 3.69 -13.06 20.37
CA ASP A 303 4.73 -14.09 20.41
C ASP A 303 6.10 -13.54 19.95
N LEU A 304 6.51 -12.41 20.55
CA LEU A 304 7.76 -11.70 20.24
C LEU A 304 9.04 -12.52 20.48
N GLY A 305 8.91 -13.72 21.06
CA GLY A 305 9.99 -14.73 21.13
C GLY A 305 11.10 -14.43 22.13
N TYR A 306 11.07 -13.30 22.83
CA TYR A 306 12.14 -12.86 23.72
C TYR A 306 11.65 -12.57 25.15
N ARG A 307 12.17 -13.32 26.14
CA ARG A 307 11.77 -13.22 27.56
C ARG A 307 12.76 -12.46 28.45
N GLY A 308 13.84 -11.90 27.88
CA GLY A 308 14.85 -11.18 28.65
C GLY A 308 14.52 -9.70 28.84
N ALA A 309 15.46 -8.95 29.43
CA ALA A 309 15.31 -7.53 29.71
C ALA A 309 15.33 -6.67 28.42
N ARG A 310 14.51 -5.63 28.34
CA ARG A 310 14.48 -4.68 27.18
C ARG A 310 15.85 -4.05 26.84
N THR A 311 16.78 -4.01 27.80
CA THR A 311 18.10 -3.38 27.65
C THR A 311 19.12 -4.24 26.89
N ASN A 312 18.81 -5.50 26.60
CA ASN A 312 19.75 -6.40 25.94
C ASN A 312 19.61 -6.34 24.41
N LEU A 313 20.69 -5.93 23.74
CA LEU A 313 20.78 -5.80 22.29
C LEU A 313 20.62 -7.14 21.54
N GLU A 314 21.01 -8.27 22.14
CA GLU A 314 20.80 -9.60 21.53
C GLU A 314 19.30 -9.96 21.45
N GLY A 315 18.51 -9.48 22.40
CA GLY A 315 17.06 -9.65 22.42
C GLY A 315 16.37 -9.00 21.23
N PHE A 316 16.90 -7.87 20.75
CA PHE A 316 16.33 -7.15 19.61
C PHE A 316 16.32 -8.00 18.33
N LYS A 317 17.42 -8.71 18.02
CA LYS A 317 17.48 -9.60 16.84
C LYS A 317 16.47 -10.74 16.91
N MET A 318 16.26 -11.30 18.11
CA MET A 318 15.26 -12.34 18.33
C MET A 318 13.84 -11.81 18.11
N ILE A 319 13.54 -10.62 18.64
CA ILE A 319 12.25 -9.95 18.42
C ILE A 319 11.99 -9.74 16.93
N LEU A 320 12.97 -9.23 16.18
CA LEU A 320 12.81 -9.01 14.74
C LEU A 320 12.53 -10.31 13.97
N ALA A 321 13.15 -11.43 14.35
CA ALA A 321 12.91 -12.73 13.73
C ALA A 321 11.48 -13.26 13.98
N HIS A 322 10.88 -12.90 15.11
CA HIS A 322 9.50 -13.23 15.48
C HIS A 322 8.47 -12.17 15.04
N SER A 323 8.94 -11.05 14.49
CA SER A 323 8.07 -9.97 14.04
C SER A 323 7.54 -10.20 12.62
N ILE A 324 6.58 -9.37 12.22
CA ILE A 324 6.05 -9.31 10.86
C ILE A 324 6.72 -8.14 10.15
N SER A 325 7.58 -8.43 9.18
CA SER A 325 8.27 -7.40 8.40
C SER A 325 7.38 -6.81 7.30
N ASP A 326 7.77 -5.65 6.76
CA ASP A 326 7.23 -5.14 5.48
C ASP A 326 7.26 -6.16 4.34
N ARG A 327 8.26 -7.05 4.28
CA ARG A 327 8.32 -8.12 3.25
C ARG A 327 7.29 -9.20 3.50
N ASP A 328 7.04 -9.53 4.76
CA ASP A 328 5.99 -10.48 5.11
C ASP A 328 4.62 -9.91 4.72
N LEU A 329 4.39 -8.60 4.97
CA LEU A 329 3.18 -7.91 4.55
C LEU A 329 3.07 -7.82 3.03
N GLU A 330 4.13 -7.42 2.33
CA GLU A 330 4.21 -7.41 0.86
C GLU A 330 3.86 -8.79 0.30
N GLY A 331 4.53 -9.84 0.81
CA GLY A 331 4.32 -11.21 0.36
C GLY A 331 2.92 -11.75 0.66
N ALA A 332 2.29 -11.33 1.76
CA ALA A 332 0.94 -11.76 2.14
C ALA A 332 -0.15 -10.98 1.39
N LEU A 333 0.10 -9.72 1.02
CA LEU A 333 -0.87 -8.83 0.37
C LEU A 333 -0.75 -8.82 -1.16
N LYS A 334 0.35 -9.30 -1.75
CA LYS A 334 0.59 -9.28 -3.21
C LYS A 334 -0.50 -9.98 -4.04
N ASP A 335 -1.14 -11.00 -3.48
CA ASP A 335 -2.16 -11.79 -4.17
C ASP A 335 -3.59 -11.36 -3.76
N LEU A 336 -3.72 -10.31 -2.94
CA LEU A 336 -5.02 -9.78 -2.52
C LEU A 336 -5.75 -9.10 -3.68
N GLU A 337 -6.96 -9.55 -3.99
CA GLU A 337 -7.69 -9.11 -5.20
C GLU A 337 -8.66 -7.95 -4.98
N ALA A 338 -8.86 -7.53 -3.73
CA ALA A 338 -9.77 -6.44 -3.36
C ALA A 338 -9.35 -5.12 -4.00
N ASN A 339 -10.31 -4.37 -4.53
CA ASN A 339 -10.04 -3.04 -5.11
C ASN A 339 -9.94 -1.93 -4.05
N GLN A 340 -10.23 -2.23 -2.79
CA GLN A 340 -10.21 -1.28 -1.68
C GLN A 340 -9.41 -1.90 -0.53
N ILE A 341 -8.17 -1.48 -0.34
CA ILE A 341 -7.29 -2.02 0.68
C ILE A 341 -6.76 -0.87 1.53
N LEU A 342 -7.05 -0.94 2.82
CA LEU A 342 -6.70 0.07 3.80
C LEU A 342 -5.87 -0.58 4.92
N LEU A 343 -4.70 -0.03 5.19
CA LEU A 343 -3.80 -0.49 6.25
C LEU A 343 -3.51 0.67 7.23
N LEU A 344 -4.03 0.54 8.44
CA LEU A 344 -3.84 1.48 9.54
C LEU A 344 -2.88 0.87 10.54
N ILE A 345 -1.73 1.51 10.76
CA ILE A 345 -0.67 1.03 11.64
C ILE A 345 -0.46 2.03 12.77
N ASP A 346 -0.98 1.68 13.94
CA ASP A 346 -0.79 2.40 15.18
C ASP A 346 0.35 1.80 16.00
N ALA A 347 1.57 2.05 15.52
CA ALA A 347 2.79 1.53 16.13
C ALA A 347 3.97 2.50 15.94
N CYS A 348 4.91 2.49 16.87
CA CYS A 348 6.14 3.30 16.80
C CYS A 348 6.99 2.93 15.56
N LYS A 349 7.69 3.92 14.99
CA LYS A 349 8.63 3.77 13.86
C LYS A 349 8.05 3.10 12.59
N SER A 350 6.73 2.97 12.51
CA SER A 350 6.02 2.35 11.38
C SER A 350 6.23 3.10 10.06
N GLY A 351 6.53 4.41 10.10
CA GLY A 351 6.91 5.20 8.94
C GLY A 351 8.30 4.92 8.35
N GLN A 352 9.13 4.04 8.92
CA GLN A 352 10.50 3.76 8.42
C GLN A 352 10.49 3.10 7.03
N ALA A 353 9.68 2.07 6.80
CA ALA A 353 9.68 1.40 5.49
C ALA A 353 9.21 2.33 4.37
N LEU A 354 8.26 3.22 4.67
CA LEU A 354 7.82 4.25 3.73
C LEU A 354 8.94 5.26 3.42
N LYS A 355 9.77 5.64 4.40
CA LYS A 355 10.92 6.56 4.22
C LYS A 355 12.03 5.94 3.37
N ALA A 356 12.37 4.68 3.64
CA ALA A 356 13.42 3.99 2.90
C ALA A 356 13.05 3.75 1.43
N GLU A 357 11.77 3.44 1.14
CA GLU A 357 11.29 3.28 -0.24
C GLU A 357 11.16 4.62 -0.97
N GLU A 358 10.72 5.69 -0.30
CA GLU A 358 10.76 7.05 -0.87
C GLU A 358 12.17 7.60 -1.09
N GLN A 359 13.18 7.12 -0.35
CA GLN A 359 14.58 7.46 -0.60
C GLN A 359 15.17 6.65 -1.77
N ARG A 360 14.61 5.49 -2.11
CA ARG A 360 14.95 4.65 -3.28
C ARG A 360 14.13 5.04 -4.52
N ARG A 361 13.91 6.34 -4.68
CA ARG A 361 12.76 6.99 -5.34
C ARG A 361 12.49 6.52 -6.79
N GLY A 362 11.23 6.14 -7.04
CA GLY A 362 10.69 5.59 -8.30
C GLY A 362 9.60 4.51 -8.05
N PRO A 363 8.27 4.80 -8.15
CA PRO A 363 7.23 3.81 -7.88
C PRO A 363 6.96 2.81 -9.02
N MET A 364 7.95 2.49 -9.86
CA MET A 364 7.88 1.30 -10.71
C MET A 364 9.16 0.49 -10.54
N ASN A 365 9.03 -0.84 -10.52
CA ASN A 365 10.09 -1.85 -10.38
C ASN A 365 11.00 -1.82 -9.14
N THR A 366 10.70 -1.00 -8.14
CA THR A 366 11.23 -1.16 -6.77
C THR A 366 10.58 -2.38 -6.08
N ARG A 367 11.19 -2.92 -5.02
CA ARG A 367 10.57 -3.97 -4.17
C ARG A 367 10.18 -3.38 -2.82
N GLY A 368 9.07 -3.83 -2.25
CA GLY A 368 8.65 -3.39 -0.93
C GLY A 368 7.17 -3.01 -0.83
N LEU A 369 6.77 -2.63 0.38
CA LEU A 369 5.37 -2.41 0.73
C LEU A 369 4.80 -1.13 0.11
N ALA A 370 5.60 -0.06 -0.02
CA ALA A 370 5.14 1.19 -0.65
C ALA A 370 4.98 0.98 -2.16
N GLN A 371 5.89 0.26 -2.80
CA GLN A 371 5.70 -0.14 -4.20
C GLN A 371 4.43 -0.97 -4.38
N LEU A 372 4.22 -1.99 -3.54
CA LEU A 372 3.02 -2.82 -3.63
C LEU A 372 1.76 -1.98 -3.40
N ALA A 373 1.77 -1.09 -2.41
CA ALA A 373 0.68 -0.18 -2.15
C ALA A 373 0.40 0.72 -3.37
N TYR A 374 1.44 1.10 -4.12
CA TYR A 374 1.27 1.86 -5.36
C TYR A 374 0.58 1.08 -6.45
N GLU A 375 1.06 -0.12 -6.69
CA GLU A 375 0.53 -1.01 -7.71
C GLU A 375 -0.88 -1.52 -7.40
N LYS A 376 -1.22 -1.73 -6.12
CA LYS A 376 -2.52 -2.23 -5.69
C LYS A 376 -3.53 -1.16 -5.29
N GLY A 377 -3.17 0.12 -5.34
CA GLY A 377 -4.05 1.20 -4.88
C GLY A 377 -4.37 1.08 -3.39
N MET A 378 -3.40 0.64 -2.58
CA MET A 378 -3.57 0.51 -1.13
C MET A 378 -3.31 1.85 -0.45
N TYR A 379 -4.06 2.11 0.62
CA TYR A 379 -3.90 3.29 1.45
C TYR A 379 -3.28 2.87 2.76
N ILE A 380 -2.19 3.54 3.13
CA ILE A 380 -1.48 3.24 4.38
C ILE A 380 -1.45 4.51 5.22
N LEU A 381 -1.89 4.40 6.48
CA LEU A 381 -1.71 5.43 7.50
C LEU A 381 -0.91 4.84 8.64
N THR A 382 0.20 5.50 9.00
CA THR A 382 1.05 5.10 10.12
C THR A 382 1.03 6.16 11.21
N ALA A 383 0.99 5.76 12.49
CA ALA A 383 0.86 6.69 13.62
C ALA A 383 2.05 7.62 13.85
N SER A 384 3.25 7.24 13.42
CA SER A 384 4.46 8.02 13.63
C SER A 384 5.37 7.98 12.40
N GLN A 385 6.21 9.00 12.26
CA GLN A 385 7.32 8.94 11.32
C GLN A 385 8.41 7.96 11.79
N SER A 386 9.39 7.76 10.93
CA SER A 386 10.44 6.74 11.02
C SER A 386 11.28 6.82 12.30
N ASP A 387 11.51 8.03 12.80
CA ASP A 387 12.33 8.31 14.00
C ASP A 387 11.47 8.68 15.23
N GLU A 388 10.14 8.67 15.09
CA GLU A 388 9.19 9.12 16.12
C GLU A 388 8.56 7.95 16.89
N VAL A 389 8.13 8.26 18.12
CA VAL A 389 7.41 7.34 19.01
C VAL A 389 5.91 7.59 18.90
N ALA A 390 5.12 6.51 18.85
CA ALA A 390 3.67 6.55 18.99
C ALA A 390 3.29 6.51 20.48
N PHE A 391 2.44 7.43 20.93
CA PHE A 391 2.11 7.60 22.34
C PHE A 391 0.69 7.14 22.70
N GLU A 392 0.58 6.54 23.87
CA GLU A 392 -0.68 6.28 24.57
C GLU A 392 -1.00 7.39 25.58
N SER A 393 -2.28 7.63 25.83
CA SER A 393 -2.73 8.64 26.76
C SER A 393 -3.73 8.08 27.76
N GLU A 394 -3.33 8.01 29.03
CA GLU A 394 -4.23 7.60 30.12
C GLU A 394 -5.46 8.51 30.23
N LYS A 395 -5.28 9.80 29.97
CA LYS A 395 -6.39 10.77 29.98
C LYS A 395 -7.41 10.50 28.87
N LEU A 396 -6.94 10.10 27.69
CA LEU A 396 -7.79 9.85 26.52
C LEU A 396 -8.27 8.40 26.47
N LYS A 397 -7.61 7.49 27.20
CA LYS A 397 -7.82 6.03 27.18
C LYS A 397 -7.66 5.39 25.80
N HIS A 398 -6.86 6.04 24.95
CA HIS A 398 -6.57 5.65 23.58
C HIS A 398 -5.14 6.07 23.23
N SER A 399 -4.57 5.50 22.16
CA SER A 399 -3.47 6.14 21.46
C SER A 399 -3.92 7.48 20.85
N TYR A 400 -2.97 8.38 20.56
CA TYR A 400 -3.35 9.64 19.89
C TYR A 400 -3.92 9.44 18.50
N LEU A 401 -3.42 8.44 17.74
CA LEU A 401 -3.95 8.15 16.41
C LEU A 401 -5.37 7.59 16.52
N ALA A 402 -5.59 6.60 17.39
CA ALA A 402 -6.91 6.00 17.60
C ALA A 402 -7.92 7.05 18.06
N TYR A 403 -7.55 7.92 19.00
CA TYR A 403 -8.40 9.02 19.46
C TYR A 403 -8.79 9.97 18.33
N ALA A 404 -7.81 10.44 17.55
CA ALA A 404 -8.07 11.37 16.45
C ALA A 404 -8.96 10.75 15.37
N LEU A 405 -8.78 9.46 15.06
CA LEU A 405 -9.57 8.76 14.04
C LEU A 405 -10.99 8.43 14.53
N LEU A 406 -11.14 7.97 15.78
CA LEU A 406 -12.41 7.46 16.32
C LEU A 406 -13.24 8.54 17.00
N GLU A 407 -12.73 9.07 18.10
CA GLU A 407 -13.46 9.99 18.97
C GLU A 407 -13.73 11.31 18.25
N ASP A 408 -12.66 11.94 17.77
CA ASP A 408 -12.79 13.24 17.12
C ASP A 408 -13.24 13.10 15.67
N GLY A 409 -12.57 12.24 14.90
CA GLY A 409 -12.83 12.08 13.48
C GLY A 409 -14.24 11.57 13.21
N ILE A 410 -14.57 10.34 13.64
CA ILE A 410 -15.84 9.69 13.30
C ILE A 410 -16.98 10.05 14.26
N LYS A 411 -16.79 9.93 15.58
CA LYS A 411 -17.90 10.05 16.54
C LYS A 411 -18.38 11.49 16.68
N LYS A 412 -17.47 12.45 16.80
CA LYS A 412 -17.79 13.89 16.79
C LYS A 412 -17.99 14.45 15.39
N GLY A 413 -17.56 13.71 14.36
CA GLY A 413 -17.70 14.13 12.96
C GLY A 413 -16.73 15.24 12.55
N LEU A 414 -15.63 15.45 13.28
CA LEU A 414 -14.69 16.55 12.99
C LEU A 414 -13.81 16.28 11.76
N ALA A 415 -13.79 15.05 11.27
CA ALA A 415 -13.11 14.69 10.03
C ALA A 415 -13.97 14.89 8.77
N ASP A 416 -15.19 15.42 8.89
CA ASP A 416 -15.98 15.94 7.76
C ASP A 416 -15.49 17.38 7.50
N LEU A 417 -14.51 17.52 6.62
CA LEU A 417 -13.77 18.76 6.44
C LEU A 417 -14.48 19.72 5.48
N ASP A 418 -15.29 19.19 4.56
CA ASP A 418 -16.08 19.99 3.61
C ASP A 418 -17.54 20.21 4.05
N GLY A 419 -18.01 19.50 5.08
CA GLY A 419 -19.34 19.64 5.66
C GLY A 419 -20.44 18.93 4.86
N ASP A 420 -20.10 17.98 3.97
CA ASP A 420 -21.07 17.25 3.14
C ASP A 420 -21.82 16.13 3.88
N ARG A 421 -21.49 15.92 5.17
CA ARG A 421 -22.00 14.88 6.09
C ARG A 421 -21.51 13.47 5.76
N GLN A 422 -20.46 13.36 4.97
CA GLN A 422 -19.71 12.15 4.73
C GLN A 422 -18.28 12.40 5.19
N ILE A 423 -17.63 11.35 5.64
CA ILE A 423 -16.20 11.40 5.93
C ILE A 423 -15.54 10.53 4.88
N LEU A 424 -14.91 11.15 3.90
CA LEU A 424 -14.09 10.47 2.91
C LEU A 424 -12.76 10.02 3.54
N LEU A 425 -12.16 8.97 2.98
CA LEU A 425 -10.87 8.46 3.44
C LEU A 425 -9.78 9.55 3.49
N GLN A 426 -9.75 10.43 2.49
CA GLN A 426 -8.77 11.53 2.44
C GLN A 426 -8.98 12.53 3.56
N GLU A 427 -10.22 12.87 3.88
CA GLU A 427 -10.53 13.80 4.98
C GLU A 427 -10.21 13.17 6.34
N TRP A 428 -10.57 11.89 6.51
CA TRP A 428 -10.24 11.14 7.72
C TRP A 428 -8.74 11.11 8.00
N PHE A 429 -7.94 10.90 6.95
CA PHE A 429 -6.49 10.87 7.03
C PHE A 429 -5.88 12.26 7.21
N ALA A 430 -6.34 13.25 6.45
CA ALA A 430 -5.91 14.64 6.59
C ALA A 430 -6.16 15.16 8.01
N TYR A 431 -7.36 14.90 8.55
CA TYR A 431 -7.72 15.26 9.92
C TYR A 431 -6.75 14.64 10.93
N ALA A 432 -6.48 13.34 10.85
CA ALA A 432 -5.56 12.68 11.77
C ALA A 432 -4.13 13.24 11.67
N THR A 433 -3.63 13.46 10.46
CA THR A 433 -2.29 14.02 10.21
C THR A 433 -2.14 15.44 10.76
N GLU A 434 -3.18 16.27 10.70
CA GLU A 434 -3.18 17.62 11.24
C GLU A 434 -3.37 17.63 12.77
N HIS A 435 -4.28 16.80 13.28
CA HIS A 435 -4.77 16.89 14.65
C HIS A 435 -3.87 16.18 15.67
N VAL A 436 -3.27 15.03 15.34
CA VAL A 436 -2.38 14.30 16.27
C VAL A 436 -1.21 15.16 16.78
N PRO A 437 -0.52 15.95 15.93
CA PRO A 437 0.48 16.92 16.40
C PRO A 437 -0.08 17.96 17.38
N GLN A 438 -1.32 18.41 17.20
CA GLN A 438 -1.97 19.39 18.07
C GLN A 438 -2.25 18.80 19.46
N ILE A 439 -2.83 17.59 19.52
CA ILE A 439 -3.05 16.85 20.78
C ILE A 439 -1.74 16.75 21.58
N ARG A 440 -0.62 16.45 20.90
CA ARG A 440 0.69 16.36 21.54
C ARG A 440 1.17 17.70 22.10
N ARG A 441 1.08 18.78 21.32
CA ARG A 441 1.52 20.12 21.74
C ARG A 441 0.72 20.63 22.95
N ASP A 442 -0.59 20.41 22.95
CA ASP A 442 -1.46 20.90 24.02
C ASP A 442 -1.22 20.19 25.36
N ARG A 443 -0.85 18.90 25.32
CA ARG A 443 -0.40 18.17 26.52
C ARG A 443 0.91 18.74 27.09
N ASN A 444 1.86 19.09 26.24
CA ASN A 444 3.13 19.67 26.70
C ASN A 444 2.91 21.02 27.40
N LYS A 445 1.98 21.86 26.91
CA LYS A 445 1.63 23.14 27.54
C LYS A 445 0.94 23.00 28.91
N GLY A 446 0.17 21.93 29.12
CA GLY A 446 -0.52 21.66 30.38
C GLY A 446 0.38 21.11 31.50
N SER A 447 1.61 20.72 31.18
CA SER A 447 2.59 20.17 32.12
C SER A 447 3.48 21.32 32.61
N LYS A 448 3.21 21.86 33.81
CA LYS A 448 4.02 22.93 34.46
C LYS A 448 5.41 22.46 34.92
N GLU A 449 6.01 21.50 34.23
CA GLU A 449 7.41 21.09 34.39
C GLU A 449 8.02 21.08 32.99
N LEU A 450 8.59 22.23 32.61
CA LEU A 450 9.71 22.44 31.69
C LEU A 450 9.75 23.97 31.45
N ILE A 451 10.38 24.66 32.39
CA ILE A 451 10.93 25.99 32.17
C ILE A 451 12.18 25.75 31.30
N GLU A 452 12.22 26.41 30.15
CA GLU A 452 13.31 26.35 29.16
C GLU A 452 13.50 24.99 28.45
N ASP A 453 12.60 24.69 27.52
CA ASP A 453 12.97 24.08 26.25
C ASP A 453 11.91 24.53 25.23
N GLU A 454 12.33 25.14 24.11
CA GLU A 454 11.44 25.23 22.95
C GLU A 454 10.88 23.82 22.70
N PRO A 455 9.58 23.66 22.38
CA PRO A 455 9.02 22.35 22.11
C PRO A 455 9.88 21.70 21.04
N ASP A 456 10.69 20.71 21.44
CA ASP A 456 11.63 20.02 20.57
C ASP A 456 10.85 19.53 19.35
N GLU A 457 10.95 20.25 18.23
CA GLU A 457 10.12 20.00 17.05
C GLU A 457 10.37 18.59 16.49
N GLN A 458 11.48 17.96 16.90
CA GLN A 458 11.86 16.58 16.61
C GLN A 458 11.10 15.52 17.42
N LYS A 459 10.29 15.90 18.43
CA LYS A 459 9.53 14.98 19.31
C LYS A 459 8.00 15.07 19.17
N VAL A 460 7.50 15.57 18.03
CA VAL A 460 6.06 15.66 17.75
C VAL A 460 5.65 14.41 16.97
N GLN A 461 4.75 13.59 17.50
CA GLN A 461 4.18 12.46 16.75
C GLN A 461 3.40 12.99 15.54
N ARG A 462 3.80 12.59 14.33
CA ARG A 462 3.14 12.98 13.09
C ARG A 462 2.71 11.72 12.33
N PRO A 463 1.40 11.51 12.15
CA PRO A 463 0.93 10.45 11.29
C PRO A 463 1.40 10.66 9.86
N ARG A 464 1.70 9.57 9.17
CA ARG A 464 2.14 9.60 7.78
C ARG A 464 1.17 8.84 6.91
N VAL A 465 0.75 9.49 5.85
CA VAL A 465 -0.13 8.91 4.84
C VAL A 465 0.67 8.54 3.61
N PHE A 466 0.36 7.38 3.04
CA PHE A 466 0.82 6.99 1.72
C PHE A 466 -0.40 6.86 0.80
N TYR A 467 -0.48 7.78 -0.16
CA TYR A 467 -1.46 7.77 -1.24
C TYR A 467 -0.80 7.25 -2.50
N THR A 468 -1.57 6.54 -3.32
CA THR A 468 -1.06 6.00 -4.57
C THR A 468 -2.02 6.23 -5.71
N ARG A 469 -1.56 5.92 -6.93
CA ARG A 469 -2.23 6.20 -8.23
C ARG A 469 -3.74 6.29 -8.06
N GLN A 470 -4.33 7.41 -8.48
CA GLN A 470 -5.76 7.72 -8.46
C GLN A 470 -6.63 6.50 -8.80
N GLY A 471 -6.92 5.70 -7.78
CA GLY A 471 -7.76 4.52 -7.84
C GLY A 471 -9.10 4.85 -7.20
N GLY A 472 -10.12 4.01 -7.44
CA GLY A 472 -11.49 4.25 -6.96
C GLY A 472 -11.68 4.34 -5.44
N ALA A 473 -10.61 4.23 -4.65
CA ALA A 473 -10.58 4.34 -3.19
C ALA A 473 -10.47 5.77 -2.65
N GLU A 474 -10.16 6.76 -3.47
CA GLU A 474 -10.31 8.18 -3.10
C GLU A 474 -11.76 8.52 -2.70
N ARG A 475 -12.72 7.73 -3.19
CA ARG A 475 -14.15 7.85 -2.90
C ARG A 475 -14.64 6.82 -1.87
N LEU A 476 -13.74 6.25 -1.07
CA LEU A 476 -14.15 5.39 0.04
C LEU A 476 -14.72 6.27 1.15
N ILE A 477 -16.02 6.13 1.37
CA ILE A 477 -16.70 6.77 2.50
C ILE A 477 -16.42 5.91 3.74
N ILE A 478 -15.79 6.52 4.74
CA ILE A 478 -15.46 5.87 6.01
C ILE A 478 -16.64 5.91 6.96
N ALA A 479 -17.33 7.07 7.02
CA ALA A 479 -18.47 7.27 7.90
C ALA A 479 -19.49 8.25 7.30
N LYS A 480 -20.72 8.17 7.80
CA LYS A 480 -21.74 9.21 7.61
C LYS A 480 -21.97 9.93 8.92
N VAL A 481 -21.82 11.25 8.93
CA VAL A 481 -22.06 12.05 10.13
C VAL A 481 -23.56 12.02 10.44
N GLY A 482 -23.92 11.82 11.70
CA GLY A 482 -25.31 11.91 12.16
C GLY A 482 -25.82 13.34 12.11
N ASN A 483 -27.15 13.54 12.12
CA ASN A 483 -27.67 14.85 12.53
C ASN A 483 -27.27 15.02 14.01
N GLY A 484 -26.20 15.75 14.28
CA GLY A 484 -25.91 16.22 15.62
C GLY A 484 -27.09 17.08 16.05
N ASN A 485 -27.84 16.64 17.06
CA ASN A 485 -28.65 17.57 17.83
C ASN A 485 -27.68 18.63 18.35
N SER A 486 -27.81 19.84 17.81
CA SER A 486 -27.33 21.05 18.47
C SER A 486 -28.04 21.11 19.81
N GLN A 487 -27.37 20.69 20.88
CA GLN A 487 -27.74 21.01 22.25
C GLN A 487 -26.57 21.69 22.93
#